data_AF-A0A5D2ERK6-F1
#
_entry.id   AF-A0A5D2ERK6-F1
#
_cell.length_a   1.000
_cell.length_b   1.000
_cell.length_c   1.000
_cell.angle_alpha   90.00
_cell.angle_beta   90.00
_cell.angle_gamma   90.00
#
_symmetry.space_group_name_H-M   'P 1'
#
loop_
_entity.id
_entity.type
_entity.pdbx_description
1 polymer ?
#
loop_
_entity_poly.entity_id
_entity_poly.type
_entity_poly.pdbx_seq_one_letter_code
_entity_poly.pdbx_strand_id
1 'polypeptide(L)'
;MDSKNGRISRKLRKLEGALRKWNGDARNELEKRINEIEERIKILDDESDNRELTELEMEEMRSLNLELGETIKFKESVWRQKLRMTWLKDEDSNTAFFHKAVKIKAKRKIVHGMKIGNSWYSEPKELKEKMFNFFRDHFSCPSKKWKMDMVLKFNRLKEAEALKLEVPFSMEEIKEAMGFGKRWTGWMLDCVYGHK
;
A
#
# COMPACT_ATOMS: atom_id res chain seq x y z
N MET A 1 18.32 -36.95 19.82
CA MET A 1 19.12 -36.05 18.95
C MET A 1 18.94 -34.58 19.39
N ASP A 2 18.83 -34.31 20.69
CA ASP A 2 18.15 -33.10 21.20
C ASP A 2 19.10 -31.98 21.67
N SER A 3 20.42 -32.21 21.62
CA SER A 3 21.43 -31.30 22.18
C SER A 3 21.74 -30.08 21.28
N LYS A 4 21.65 -30.23 19.94
CA LYS A 4 21.98 -29.14 18.99
C LYS A 4 20.93 -28.03 19.00
N ASN A 5 19.64 -28.35 19.08
CA ASN A 5 18.55 -27.36 19.15
C ASN A 5 18.61 -26.52 20.43
N GLY A 6 18.94 -27.13 21.58
CA GLY A 6 19.09 -26.40 22.85
C GLY A 6 20.23 -25.38 22.84
N ARG A 7 21.33 -25.66 22.13
CA ARG A 7 22.48 -24.75 22.02
C ARG A 7 22.19 -23.54 21.12
N ILE A 8 21.48 -23.75 20.01
CA ILE A 8 21.06 -22.68 19.09
C ILE A 8 20.02 -21.77 19.78
N SER A 9 19.00 -22.35 20.42
CA SER A 9 17.98 -21.58 21.15
C SER A 9 18.60 -20.68 22.24
N ARG A 10 19.62 -21.17 22.96
CA ARG A 10 20.34 -20.37 23.96
C ARG A 10 21.11 -19.20 23.34
N LYS A 11 21.75 -19.39 22.18
CA LYS A 11 22.45 -18.32 21.46
C LYS A 11 21.45 -17.27 20.93
N LEU A 12 20.34 -17.71 20.35
CA LEU A 12 19.29 -16.81 19.86
C LEU A 12 18.69 -15.96 20.98
N ARG A 13 18.43 -16.54 22.15
CA ARG A 13 17.92 -15.80 23.32
C ARG A 13 18.89 -14.76 23.85
N LYS A 14 20.20 -15.05 23.83
CA LYS A 14 21.24 -14.05 24.17
C LYS A 14 21.27 -12.91 23.15
N LEU A 15 21.20 -13.25 21.87
CA LEU A 15 21.14 -12.27 20.79
C LEU A 15 19.88 -11.40 20.89
N GLU A 16 18.73 -12.01 21.14
CA GLU A 16 17.46 -11.31 21.37
C GLU A 16 17.57 -10.30 22.52
N GLY A 17 18.15 -10.71 23.65
CA GLY A 17 18.40 -9.80 24.77
C GLY A 17 19.30 -8.62 24.40
N ALA A 18 20.39 -8.87 23.67
CA ALA A 18 21.29 -7.83 23.20
C ALA A 18 20.63 -6.87 22.20
N LEU A 19 19.85 -7.40 21.24
CA LEU A 19 19.10 -6.61 20.26
C LEU A 19 18.02 -5.76 20.92
N ARG A 20 17.34 -6.32 21.93
CA ARG A 20 16.30 -5.59 22.67
C ARG A 20 16.88 -4.44 23.48
N LYS A 21 18.06 -4.64 24.09
CA LYS A 21 18.81 -3.56 24.74
C LYS A 21 19.25 -2.50 23.74
N TRP A 22 19.91 -2.91 22.65
CA TRP A 22 20.37 -2.00 21.60
C TRP A 22 19.24 -1.16 21.01
N ASN A 23 18.07 -1.75 20.75
CA ASN A 23 16.91 -1.03 20.25
C ASN A 23 16.33 -0.03 21.29
N GLY A 24 16.42 -0.34 22.58
CA GLY A 24 16.08 0.59 23.65
C GLY A 24 17.05 1.77 23.71
N ASP A 25 18.35 1.47 23.73
CA ASP A 25 19.42 2.46 23.78
C ASP A 25 19.37 3.39 22.55
N ALA A 26 19.24 2.83 21.34
CA ALA A 26 19.13 3.61 20.09
C ALA A 26 17.89 4.50 20.05
N ARG A 27 16.75 4.04 20.61
CA ARG A 27 15.54 4.85 20.72
C ARG A 27 15.75 6.03 21.67
N ASN A 28 16.35 5.78 22.84
CA ASN A 28 16.61 6.81 23.83
C ASN A 28 17.58 7.85 23.27
N GLU A 29 18.62 7.42 22.55
CA GLU A 29 19.57 8.31 21.89
C GLU A 29 18.88 9.20 20.84
N LEU A 30 18.00 8.61 20.02
CA LEU A 30 17.22 9.37 19.03
C LEU A 30 16.29 10.41 19.70
N GLU A 31 15.62 10.03 20.79
CA GLU A 31 14.76 10.96 21.56
C GLU A 31 15.60 12.06 22.22
N LYS A 32 16.79 11.73 22.74
CA LYS A 32 17.72 12.70 23.31
C LYS A 32 18.18 13.71 22.26
N ARG A 33 18.56 13.25 21.06
CA ARG A 33 19.00 14.12 19.96
C ARG A 33 17.90 15.08 19.51
N ILE A 34 16.65 14.60 19.41
CA ILE A 34 15.50 15.46 19.10
C ILE A 34 15.35 16.57 20.14
N ASN A 35 15.37 16.21 21.43
CA ASN A 35 15.21 17.20 22.51
C ASN A 35 16.37 18.21 22.53
N GLU A 36 17.61 17.78 22.25
CA GLU A 36 18.77 18.67 22.15
C GLU A 36 18.61 19.70 21.01
N ILE A 37 18.14 19.25 19.85
CA ILE A 37 17.91 20.14 18.70
C ILE A 37 16.76 21.10 18.99
N GLU A 38 15.65 20.61 19.54
CA GLU A 38 14.49 21.43 19.91
C GLU A 38 14.85 22.51 20.94
N GLU A 39 15.63 22.16 21.96
CA GLU A 39 16.08 23.12 22.97
C GLU A 39 17.02 24.17 22.36
N ARG A 40 17.91 23.78 21.43
CA ARG A 40 18.80 24.74 20.75
C ARG A 40 18.04 25.69 19.84
N ILE A 41 17.04 25.19 19.09
CA ILE A 41 16.16 26.03 18.27
C ILE A 41 15.40 27.01 19.16
N LYS A 42 14.87 26.55 20.29
CA LYS A 42 14.15 27.40 21.23
C LYS A 42 15.02 28.52 21.79
N ILE A 43 16.28 28.24 22.15
CA ILE A 43 17.23 29.27 22.60
C ILE A 43 17.45 30.31 21.49
N LEU A 44 17.61 29.88 20.24
CA LEU A 44 17.79 30.80 19.10
C LEU A 44 16.53 31.62 18.80
N ASP A 45 15.34 31.03 18.94
CA ASP A 45 14.05 31.75 18.84
C ASP A 45 13.94 32.82 19.93
N ASP A 46 14.23 32.47 21.19
CA ASP A 46 14.21 33.41 22.32
C ASP A 46 15.24 34.55 22.11
N GLU A 47 16.41 34.25 21.55
CA GLU A 47 17.42 35.28 21.20
C GLU A 47 16.95 36.18 20.05
N SER A 48 16.24 35.62 19.05
CA SER A 48 15.67 36.37 17.92
C SER A 48 14.59 37.37 18.37
N ASP A 49 13.85 37.06 19.44
CA ASP A 49 12.85 37.96 20.00
C ASP A 49 13.50 39.16 20.73
N ASN A 50 14.72 38.98 21.24
CA ASN A 50 15.44 40.00 22.00
C ASN A 50 16.40 40.85 21.14
N ARG A 51 16.97 40.28 20.08
CA ARG A 51 17.91 40.94 19.16
C ARG A 51 17.82 40.35 17.75
N GLU A 52 18.32 41.09 16.77
CA GLU A 52 18.56 40.50 15.45
C GLU A 52 19.65 39.41 15.55
N LEU A 53 19.35 38.25 14.96
CA LEU A 53 20.27 37.14 14.85
C LEU A 53 21.40 37.48 13.88
N THR A 54 22.61 37.00 14.18
CA THR A 54 23.73 37.09 13.26
C THR A 54 23.53 36.11 12.08
N GLU A 55 24.20 36.35 10.96
CA GLU A 55 24.11 35.44 9.79
C GLU A 55 24.52 34.00 10.15
N LEU A 56 25.47 33.83 11.07
CA LEU A 56 25.90 32.52 11.56
C LEU A 56 24.79 31.81 12.34
N GLU A 57 24.07 32.54 13.19
CA GLU A 57 22.96 32.00 14.00
C GLU A 57 21.75 31.67 13.13
N MET A 58 21.48 32.48 12.10
CA MET A 58 20.43 32.18 11.12
C MET A 58 20.76 30.91 10.32
N GLU A 59 22.02 30.72 9.91
CA GLU A 59 22.43 29.49 9.24
C GLU A 59 22.39 28.28 10.20
N GLU A 60 22.82 28.44 11.46
CA GLU A 60 22.68 27.42 12.49
C GLU A 60 21.22 27.00 12.65
N MET A 61 20.30 27.96 12.79
CA MET A 61 18.86 27.72 12.92
C MET A 61 18.30 26.96 11.71
N ARG A 62 18.67 27.32 10.48
CA ARG A 62 18.27 26.58 9.27
C ARG A 62 18.78 25.13 9.30
N SER A 63 20.05 24.94 9.67
CA SER A 63 20.67 23.62 9.74
C SER A 63 20.00 22.71 10.79
N LEU A 64 19.69 23.24 11.96
CA LEU A 64 19.01 22.53 13.05
C LEU A 64 17.59 22.15 12.66
N ASN A 65 16.85 23.04 12.00
CA ASN A 65 15.51 22.73 11.49
C ASN A 65 15.53 21.61 10.44
N LEU A 66 16.54 21.61 9.56
CA LEU A 66 16.72 20.53 8.59
C LEU A 66 17.02 19.20 9.30
N GLU A 67 17.97 19.20 10.23
CA GLU A 67 18.36 18.01 11.00
C GLU A 67 17.16 17.45 11.80
N LEU A 68 16.38 18.32 12.44
CA LEU A 68 15.17 17.95 13.16
C LEU A 68 14.17 17.26 12.22
N GLY A 69 13.94 17.86 11.05
CA GLY A 69 13.04 17.31 10.03
C GLY A 69 13.48 15.93 9.54
N GLU A 70 14.77 15.72 9.31
CA GLU A 70 15.34 14.41 8.93
C GLU A 70 15.21 13.37 10.05
N THR A 71 15.51 13.78 11.28
CA THR A 71 15.44 12.92 12.47
C THR A 71 14.01 12.47 12.75
N ILE A 72 13.04 13.38 12.64
CA ILE A 72 11.60 13.06 12.76
C ILE A 72 11.16 12.10 11.66
N LYS A 73 11.54 12.34 10.40
CA LYS A 73 11.23 11.43 9.28
C LYS A 73 11.78 10.02 9.51
N PHE A 74 13.01 9.92 10.02
CA PHE A 74 13.60 8.64 10.39
C PHE A 74 12.77 7.94 11.47
N LYS A 75 12.43 8.64 12.56
CA LYS A 75 11.58 8.15 13.66
C LYS A 75 10.23 7.66 13.14
N GLU A 76 9.57 8.41 12.27
CA GLU A 76 8.32 8.00 11.63
C GLU A 76 8.46 6.72 10.80
N SER A 77 9.58 6.55 10.07
CA SER A 77 9.82 5.33 9.29
C SER A 77 9.91 4.09 10.18
N VAL A 78 10.58 4.21 11.33
CA VAL A 78 10.68 3.16 12.34
C VAL A 78 9.31 2.84 12.91
N TRP A 79 8.50 3.86 13.22
CA TRP A 79 7.12 3.66 13.68
C TRP A 79 6.24 2.98 12.63
N ARG A 80 6.35 3.35 11.35
CA ARG A 80 5.65 2.67 10.26
C ARG A 80 6.00 1.19 10.18
N GLN A 81 7.28 0.85 10.31
CA GLN A 81 7.72 -0.54 10.34
C GLN A 81 7.15 -1.29 11.55
N LYS A 82 7.21 -0.70 12.74
CA LYS A 82 6.64 -1.28 13.97
C LYS A 82 5.14 -1.53 13.82
N LEU A 83 4.38 -0.54 13.35
CA LEU A 83 2.95 -0.67 13.10
C LEU A 83 2.63 -1.78 12.10
N ARG A 84 3.42 -1.90 11.03
CA ARG A 84 3.25 -2.98 10.05
C ARG A 84 3.53 -4.36 10.66
N MET A 85 4.57 -4.48 11.50
CA MET A 85 4.84 -5.75 12.19
C MET A 85 3.75 -6.11 13.20
N THR A 86 3.24 -5.14 13.95
CA THR A 86 2.09 -5.34 14.83
C THR A 86 0.86 -5.79 14.03
N TRP A 87 0.59 -5.12 12.90
CA TRP A 87 -0.49 -5.51 11.99
C TRP A 87 -0.36 -6.96 11.47
N LEU A 88 0.84 -7.38 11.08
CA LEU A 88 1.08 -8.75 10.62
C LEU A 88 0.94 -9.76 11.76
N LYS A 89 1.31 -9.38 13.00
CA LYS A 89 1.25 -10.24 14.17
C LYS A 89 -0.18 -10.42 14.69
N ASP A 90 -1.01 -9.38 14.61
CA ASP A 90 -2.38 -9.41 15.11
C ASP A 90 -3.34 -10.18 14.17
N GLU A 91 -2.89 -10.63 12.99
CA GLU A 91 -3.68 -11.38 11.98
C GLU A 91 -5.12 -10.84 11.82
N ASP A 92 -6.12 -11.68 11.47
CA ASP A 92 -7.54 -11.30 11.34
C ASP A 92 -8.21 -11.07 12.70
N SER A 93 -7.46 -10.56 13.68
CA SER A 93 -8.06 -10.05 14.90
C SER A 93 -8.91 -8.85 14.49
N ASN A 94 -10.22 -9.04 14.51
CA ASN A 94 -11.26 -8.06 14.20
C ASN A 94 -11.30 -6.96 15.28
N THR A 95 -10.18 -6.28 15.46
CA THR A 95 -9.95 -5.31 16.53
C THR A 95 -10.75 -4.05 16.24
N ALA A 96 -11.19 -3.37 17.30
CA ALA A 96 -11.83 -2.06 17.19
C ALA A 96 -10.97 -1.05 16.40
N PHE A 97 -9.64 -1.24 16.39
CA PHE A 97 -8.72 -0.46 15.58
C PHE A 97 -8.92 -0.70 14.08
N PHE A 98 -9.05 -1.96 13.62
CA PHE A 98 -9.30 -2.28 12.21
C PHE A 98 -10.59 -1.63 11.71
N HIS A 99 -11.68 -1.76 12.47
CA HIS A 99 -12.94 -1.12 12.11
C HIS A 99 -12.83 0.41 12.07
N LYS A 100 -12.08 1.03 13.00
CA LYS A 100 -11.82 2.48 12.96
C LYS A 100 -10.99 2.86 11.73
N ALA A 101 -9.92 2.12 11.42
CA ALA A 101 -9.06 2.36 10.27
C ALA A 101 -9.81 2.20 8.94
N VAL A 102 -10.61 1.14 8.80
CA VAL A 102 -11.49 0.92 7.65
C VAL A 102 -12.51 2.04 7.53
N LYS A 103 -13.14 2.47 8.63
CA LYS A 103 -14.10 3.59 8.63
C LYS A 103 -13.45 4.91 8.22
N ILE A 104 -12.23 5.20 8.67
CA ILE A 104 -11.46 6.38 8.24
C ILE A 104 -11.11 6.29 6.75
N LYS A 105 -10.63 5.13 6.29
CA LYS A 105 -10.32 4.90 4.88
C LYS A 105 -11.55 5.01 3.99
N ALA A 106 -12.68 4.48 4.44
CA ALA A 106 -13.97 4.61 3.77
C ALA A 106 -14.37 6.09 3.69
N LYS A 107 -14.32 6.85 4.80
CA LYS A 107 -14.58 8.29 4.80
C LYS A 107 -13.70 9.06 3.82
N ARG A 108 -12.40 8.77 3.77
CA ARG A 108 -11.45 9.41 2.83
C ARG A 108 -11.70 9.07 1.36
N LYS A 109 -12.29 7.90 1.09
CA LYS A 109 -12.63 7.45 -0.27
C LYS A 109 -13.98 7.98 -0.76
N ILE A 110 -14.77 8.62 0.10
CA ILE A 110 -16.04 9.21 -0.31
C ILE A 110 -15.72 10.43 -1.17
N VAL A 111 -16.15 10.40 -2.43
CA VAL A 111 -16.13 11.56 -3.30
C VAL A 111 -17.32 12.43 -2.92
N HIS A 112 -17.07 13.52 -2.19
CA HIS A 112 -18.10 14.46 -1.76
C HIS A 112 -18.60 15.37 -2.90
N GLY A 113 -17.81 15.50 -3.95
CA GLY A 113 -18.15 16.28 -5.13
C GLY A 113 -16.99 16.30 -6.12
N MET A 114 -17.29 16.77 -7.32
CA MET A 114 -16.32 16.89 -8.41
C MET A 114 -16.50 18.23 -9.11
N LYS A 115 -15.38 18.88 -9.41
CA LYS A 115 -15.36 20.10 -10.23
C LYS A 115 -15.27 19.72 -11.70
N ILE A 116 -16.24 20.18 -12.51
CA ILE A 116 -16.22 19.99 -13.96
C ILE A 116 -16.31 21.38 -14.60
N GLY A 117 -15.21 21.81 -15.22
CA GLY A 117 -15.06 23.20 -15.69
C GLY A 117 -15.07 24.18 -14.51
N ASN A 118 -16.00 25.14 -14.53
CA ASN A 118 -16.16 26.15 -13.48
C ASN A 118 -17.20 25.80 -12.42
N SER A 119 -17.96 24.71 -12.59
CA SER A 119 -19.05 24.35 -11.68
C SER A 119 -18.68 23.19 -10.75
N TRP A 120 -19.10 23.29 -9.49
CA TRP A 120 -18.94 22.25 -8.47
C TRP A 120 -20.22 21.41 -8.39
N TYR A 121 -20.08 20.09 -8.50
CA TYR A 121 -21.21 19.16 -8.42
C TYR A 121 -21.05 18.29 -7.18
N SER A 122 -22.05 18.31 -6.29
CA SER A 122 -22.10 17.51 -5.05
C SER A 122 -23.22 16.48 -5.01
N GLU A 123 -24.22 16.58 -5.91
CA GLU A 123 -25.36 15.67 -5.96
C GLU A 123 -24.93 14.29 -6.51
N PRO A 124 -25.13 13.18 -5.77
CA PRO A 124 -24.67 11.85 -6.20
C PRO A 124 -25.22 11.37 -7.54
N LYS A 125 -26.45 11.74 -7.90
CA LYS A 125 -27.06 11.37 -9.19
C LYS A 125 -26.34 12.06 -10.35
N GLU A 126 -26.13 13.37 -10.24
CA GLU A 126 -25.43 14.16 -11.25
C GLU A 126 -23.97 13.71 -11.38
N LEU A 127 -23.30 13.43 -10.27
CA LEU A 127 -21.91 12.95 -10.28
C LEU A 127 -21.77 11.63 -11.04
N LYS A 128 -22.67 10.66 -10.79
CA LYS A 128 -22.70 9.38 -11.50
C LYS A 128 -22.93 9.58 -13.00
N GLU A 129 -23.89 10.42 -13.37
CA GLU A 129 -24.21 10.68 -14.77
C GLU A 129 -23.04 11.36 -15.49
N LYS A 130 -22.41 12.37 -14.87
CA LYS A 130 -21.25 13.05 -15.44
C LYS A 130 -20.04 12.13 -15.57
N MET A 131 -19.76 11.31 -14.56
CA MET A 131 -18.70 10.29 -14.63
C MET A 131 -18.97 9.28 -15.75
N PHE A 132 -20.21 8.77 -15.83
CA PHE A 132 -20.61 7.83 -16.86
C PHE A 132 -20.46 8.44 -18.26
N ASN A 133 -20.97 9.66 -18.47
CA ASN A 133 -20.85 10.35 -19.75
C ASN A 133 -19.38 10.63 -20.11
N PHE A 134 -18.55 11.04 -19.15
CA PHE A 134 -17.12 11.26 -19.39
C PHE A 134 -16.44 9.98 -19.91
N PHE A 135 -16.62 8.85 -19.21
CA PHE A 135 -15.99 7.60 -19.64
C PHE A 135 -16.64 7.02 -20.89
N ARG A 136 -17.96 7.14 -21.04
CA ARG A 136 -18.66 6.78 -22.27
C ARG A 136 -18.03 7.53 -23.43
N ASP A 137 -17.91 8.84 -23.38
CA ASP A 137 -17.38 9.64 -24.48
C ASP A 137 -15.88 9.37 -24.70
N HIS A 138 -15.13 9.13 -23.62
CA HIS A 138 -13.72 8.73 -23.70
C HIS A 138 -13.51 7.38 -24.41
N PHE A 139 -14.38 6.41 -24.14
CA PHE A 139 -14.30 5.05 -24.69
C PHE A 139 -15.14 4.85 -25.96
N SER A 140 -16.07 5.77 -26.28
CA SER A 140 -16.93 5.69 -27.48
C SER A 140 -16.23 6.11 -28.76
N CYS A 141 -14.90 6.19 -28.77
CA CYS A 141 -14.15 6.52 -29.96
C CYS A 141 -14.34 5.40 -31.00
N PRO A 142 -15.01 5.65 -32.14
CA PRO A 142 -15.14 4.64 -33.18
C PRO A 142 -13.78 4.55 -33.87
N SER A 143 -13.02 3.51 -33.53
CA SER A 143 -11.77 3.18 -34.21
C SER A 143 -10.79 4.35 -34.34
N LYS A 144 -10.22 4.84 -33.23
CA LYS A 144 -8.79 5.16 -33.33
C LYS A 144 -8.09 3.83 -33.56
N LYS A 145 -7.98 3.41 -34.84
CA LYS A 145 -7.00 2.41 -35.27
C LYS A 145 -5.74 2.80 -34.52
N TRP A 146 -5.29 1.98 -33.58
CA TRP A 146 -4.05 2.21 -32.88
C TRP A 146 -3.01 2.52 -33.97
N LYS A 147 -2.55 3.77 -34.06
CA LYS A 147 -1.44 4.16 -34.95
C LYS A 147 -0.12 3.73 -34.31
N MET A 148 -0.11 2.53 -33.77
CA MET A 148 1.11 1.82 -33.50
C MET A 148 1.17 0.80 -34.62
N ASP A 149 1.85 1.19 -35.71
CA ASP A 149 2.39 0.20 -36.64
C ASP A 149 3.51 -0.53 -35.88
N MET A 150 3.11 -1.35 -34.91
CA MET A 150 4.02 -2.30 -34.29
C MET A 150 4.24 -3.36 -35.35
N VAL A 151 5.26 -3.13 -36.18
CA VAL A 151 5.94 -4.13 -37.00
C VAL A 151 6.70 -5.06 -36.05
N LEU A 152 5.98 -5.68 -35.12
CA LEU A 152 6.46 -6.74 -34.29
C LEU A 152 5.98 -8.02 -34.94
N LYS A 153 6.93 -8.83 -35.41
CA LYS A 153 6.70 -10.20 -35.88
C LYS A 153 6.32 -11.08 -34.69
N PHE A 154 5.13 -10.85 -34.14
CA PHE A 154 4.52 -11.84 -33.25
C PHE A 154 4.17 -13.06 -34.09
N ASN A 155 4.40 -14.24 -33.52
CA ASN A 155 3.82 -15.47 -34.05
C ASN A 155 2.30 -15.30 -33.96
N ARG A 156 1.68 -14.93 -35.09
CA ARG A 156 0.23 -14.87 -35.20
C ARG A 156 -0.27 -16.29 -35.29
N LEU A 157 -1.24 -16.63 -34.44
CA LEU A 157 -2.00 -17.88 -34.56
C LEU A 157 -2.57 -17.94 -35.98
N LYS A 158 -2.45 -19.11 -36.60
CA LYS A 158 -3.10 -19.32 -37.91
C LYS A 158 -4.60 -19.24 -37.70
N GLU A 159 -5.35 -18.85 -38.74
CA GLU A 159 -6.80 -18.64 -38.66
C GLU A 159 -7.53 -19.89 -38.14
N ALA A 160 -7.05 -21.08 -38.49
CA ALA A 160 -7.56 -22.35 -37.98
C ALA A 160 -7.29 -22.61 -36.48
N GLU A 161 -6.25 -22.01 -35.89
CA GLU A 161 -5.94 -22.10 -34.46
C GLU A 161 -6.72 -21.04 -33.67
N ALA A 162 -6.90 -19.84 -34.25
CA ALA A 162 -7.75 -18.80 -33.68
C ALA A 162 -9.21 -19.27 -33.57
N LEU A 163 -9.73 -19.90 -34.62
CA LEU A 163 -11.08 -20.47 -34.62
C LEU A 163 -11.28 -21.53 -33.52
N LYS A 164 -10.24 -22.29 -33.16
CA LYS A 164 -10.34 -23.26 -32.05
C LYS A 164 -10.48 -22.60 -30.68
N LEU A 165 -9.94 -21.39 -30.49
CA LEU A 165 -10.03 -20.65 -29.23
C LEU A 165 -11.40 -20.00 -29.04
N GLU A 166 -12.18 -19.83 -30.10
CA GLU A 166 -13.54 -19.30 -30.06
C GLU A 166 -14.61 -20.39 -29.86
N VAL A 167 -14.23 -21.67 -29.93
CA VAL A 167 -15.14 -22.78 -29.65
C VAL A 167 -15.36 -22.89 -28.14
N PRO A 168 -16.61 -23.07 -27.67
CA PRO A 168 -16.88 -23.32 -26.26
C PRO A 168 -16.13 -24.57 -25.76
N PHE A 169 -15.51 -24.45 -24.58
CA PHE A 169 -14.76 -25.53 -23.96
C PHE A 169 -15.62 -26.78 -23.75
N SER A 170 -15.03 -27.95 -24.02
CA SER A 170 -15.69 -29.23 -23.73
C SER A 170 -15.56 -29.59 -22.24
N MET A 171 -16.52 -30.37 -21.72
CA MET A 171 -16.47 -30.79 -20.31
C MET A 171 -15.27 -31.68 -20.00
N GLU A 172 -14.78 -32.42 -20.98
CA GLU A 172 -13.59 -33.27 -20.89
C GLU A 172 -12.33 -32.42 -20.72
N GLU A 173 -12.19 -31.35 -21.50
CA GLU A 173 -11.07 -30.41 -21.42
C GLU A 173 -11.05 -29.66 -20.08
N ILE A 174 -12.21 -29.23 -19.59
CA ILE A 174 -12.35 -28.60 -18.27
C ILE A 174 -11.93 -29.57 -17.16
N LYS A 175 -12.34 -30.85 -17.24
CA LYS A 175 -11.97 -31.88 -16.26
C LYS A 175 -10.47 -32.17 -16.26
N GLU A 176 -9.86 -32.22 -17.43
CA GLU A 176 -8.43 -32.49 -17.61
C GLU A 176 -7.57 -31.32 -17.11
N ALA A 177 -7.90 -30.08 -17.49
CA ALA A 177 -7.18 -28.88 -17.09
C ALA A 177 -7.21 -28.64 -15.56
N MET A 178 -8.29 -29.04 -14.89
CA MET A 178 -8.42 -28.84 -13.45
C MET A 178 -7.94 -30.03 -12.60
N GLY A 179 -7.56 -31.16 -13.20
CA GLY A 179 -6.93 -32.28 -12.48
C GLY A 179 -7.78 -32.91 -11.36
N PHE A 180 -9.11 -32.85 -11.44
CA PHE A 180 -9.98 -33.39 -10.39
C PHE A 180 -10.20 -34.90 -10.57
N GLY A 181 -9.74 -35.70 -9.60
CA GLY A 181 -10.15 -37.10 -9.48
C GLY A 181 -11.67 -37.25 -9.32
N LYS A 182 -12.21 -38.43 -9.71
CA LYS A 182 -13.64 -38.78 -9.87
C LYS A 182 -14.61 -38.44 -8.72
N ARG A 183 -14.14 -37.89 -7.61
CA ARG A 183 -14.93 -37.51 -6.42
C ARG A 183 -15.70 -36.20 -6.58
N TRP A 184 -15.22 -35.26 -7.40
CA TRP A 184 -15.78 -33.90 -7.48
C TRP A 184 -16.61 -33.62 -8.74
N THR A 185 -16.73 -34.61 -9.63
CA THR A 185 -17.45 -34.45 -10.91
C THR A 185 -18.95 -34.27 -10.74
N GLY A 186 -19.55 -34.83 -9.67
CA GLY A 186 -20.99 -34.72 -9.39
C GLY A 186 -21.40 -33.30 -8.98
N TRP A 187 -20.72 -32.73 -7.98
CA TRP A 187 -21.00 -31.37 -7.50
C TRP A 187 -20.80 -30.30 -8.59
N MET A 188 -19.85 -30.52 -9.50
CA MET A 188 -19.59 -29.60 -10.60
C MET A 188 -20.68 -29.62 -11.68
N LEU A 189 -21.28 -30.79 -11.97
CA LEU A 189 -22.42 -30.90 -12.88
C LEU A 189 -23.64 -30.13 -12.33
N ASP A 190 -23.87 -30.21 -11.02
CA ASP A 190 -24.96 -29.50 -10.35
C ASP A 190 -24.74 -27.97 -10.37
N CYS A 191 -23.50 -27.50 -10.15
CA CYS A 191 -23.19 -26.07 -10.18
C CYS A 191 -23.20 -25.45 -11.59
N VAL A 192 -22.76 -26.18 -12.61
CA VAL A 192 -22.63 -25.63 -13.98
C VAL A 192 -23.93 -25.77 -14.76
N TYR A 193 -24.64 -26.88 -14.62
CA TYR A 193 -25.84 -27.16 -15.42
C TYR A 193 -27.15 -27.00 -14.66
N GLY A 194 -27.11 -26.69 -13.35
CA GLY A 194 -28.27 -26.27 -12.57
C GLY A 194 -29.47 -27.18 -12.76
N HIS A 195 -29.46 -28.36 -12.17
CA HIS A 195 -30.68 -29.15 -12.06
C HIS A 195 -31.69 -28.38 -11.19
N LYS A 196 -32.82 -28.01 -11.80
CA LYS A 196 -34.05 -27.70 -11.08
C LYS A 196 -34.54 -28.94 -10.34
#